data_AF-A0A4Q3Z0D8-F1
#
_entry.id   AF-A0A4Q3Z0D8-F1
#
_cell.length_a   1.000
_cell.length_b   1.000
_cell.length_c   1.000
_cell.angle_alpha   90.00
_cell.angle_beta   90.00
_cell.angle_gamma   90.00
#
_symmetry.space_group_name_H-M   'P 1'
#
loop_
_entity.id
_entity.type
_entity.pdbx_description
1 polymer ?
#
loop_
_entity_poly.entity_id
_entity_poly.type
_entity_poly.pdbx_seq_one_letter_code
_entity_poly.pdbx_strand_id
1 'polypeptide(L)'
;MRMRMRYRDPVILALMLAFSSVSAEAQITVLDSAQDQVQSGQSTPETPITEPASVAASSPCGTQPMTIARMSWPSAAVVAEIHTRILNQELGCQARVIPGDLAATASSMGSTGQPAVAPEMWVTRIAAVWNGAVEAQMVRSVAPAFADTTVE
;
A
#
# COMPACT_ATOMS: atom_id res chain seq x y z
N MET A 1 50.58 -42.93 -1.63
CA MET A 1 50.04 -41.88 -0.75
C MET A 1 48.53 -42.07 -0.59
N ARG A 2 48.05 -42.51 0.58
CA ARG A 2 46.62 -42.48 0.94
C ARG A 2 46.47 -41.59 2.16
N MET A 3 45.91 -40.41 1.97
CA MET A 3 45.70 -39.43 3.02
C MET A 3 44.39 -39.79 3.75
N ARG A 4 44.50 -40.34 4.96
CA ARG A 4 43.35 -40.57 5.84
C ARG A 4 43.00 -39.26 6.54
N MET A 5 41.97 -38.57 6.07
CA MET A 5 41.42 -37.39 6.75
C MET A 5 40.57 -37.86 7.94
N ARG A 6 41.06 -37.65 9.16
CA ARG A 6 40.33 -37.94 10.40
C ARG A 6 39.40 -36.76 10.71
N TYR A 7 38.14 -36.88 10.33
CA TYR A 7 37.07 -35.98 10.76
C TYR A 7 36.68 -36.38 12.20
N ARG A 8 37.30 -35.73 13.20
CA ARG A 8 37.01 -35.95 14.64
C ARG A 8 36.93 -34.59 15.33
N ASP A 9 35.92 -33.79 15.01
CA ASP A 9 35.53 -32.67 15.88
C ASP A 9 34.01 -32.51 15.89
N PRO A 10 33.31 -33.09 16.89
CA PRO A 10 31.85 -33.01 16.99
C PRO A 10 31.34 -31.58 17.24
N VAL A 11 32.23 -30.67 17.67
CA VAL A 11 31.93 -29.26 17.93
C VAL A 11 31.67 -28.49 16.63
N ILE A 12 32.39 -28.80 15.54
CA ILE A 12 32.22 -28.11 14.25
C ILE A 12 30.91 -28.51 13.57
N LEU A 13 30.48 -29.77 13.74
CA LEU A 13 29.19 -30.23 13.24
C LEU A 13 28.01 -29.63 14.02
N ALA A 14 28.15 -29.50 15.34
CA ALA A 14 27.13 -28.87 16.19
C ALA A 14 26.96 -27.36 15.93
N LEU A 15 28.05 -26.65 15.61
CA LEU A 15 28.01 -25.22 15.30
C LEU A 15 27.34 -24.93 13.95
N MET A 16 27.50 -25.81 12.96
CA MET A 16 26.86 -25.68 11.63
C MET A 16 25.35 -25.96 11.66
N LEU A 17 24.88 -26.84 12.55
CA LEU A 17 23.45 -27.17 12.70
C LEU A 17 22.63 -26.10 13.43
N ALA A 18 23.28 -25.17 14.14
CA ALA A 18 22.62 -24.10 14.88
C ALA A 18 22.21 -22.88 14.04
N PHE A 19 22.71 -22.76 12.80
CA PHE A 19 22.43 -21.61 11.92
C PHE A 19 21.29 -21.85 10.91
N SER A 20 20.73 -23.06 10.84
CA SER A 20 19.72 -23.44 9.85
C SER A 20 18.25 -23.27 10.28
N SER A 21 17.99 -22.65 11.43
CA SER A 21 16.63 -22.56 12.02
C SER A 21 16.09 -21.14 12.23
N VAL A 22 16.68 -20.11 11.63
CA VAL A 22 16.02 -18.79 11.56
C VAL A 22 15.04 -18.80 10.38
N SER A 23 13.81 -19.22 10.65
CA SER A 23 12.67 -19.01 9.76
C SER A 23 12.34 -17.51 9.74
N ALA A 24 12.39 -16.91 8.55
CA ALA A 24 12.05 -15.51 8.30
C ALA A 24 10.53 -15.30 8.29
N GLU A 25 9.90 -15.43 9.45
CA GLU A 25 8.46 -15.21 9.66
C GLU A 25 8.22 -13.73 10.00
N ALA A 26 8.26 -12.80 9.04
CA ALA A 26 7.91 -11.39 9.34
C ALA A 26 7.32 -10.55 8.18
N GLN A 27 7.13 -11.09 6.98
CA GLN A 27 6.86 -10.22 5.81
C GLN A 27 5.40 -10.20 5.31
N ILE A 28 4.52 -11.08 5.82
CA ILE A 28 3.18 -11.28 5.23
C ILE A 28 2.05 -10.62 6.02
N THR A 29 2.20 -10.47 7.35
CA THR A 29 1.10 -10.00 8.21
C THR A 29 0.63 -8.57 7.91
N VAL A 30 1.54 -7.71 7.46
CA VAL A 30 1.22 -6.30 7.16
C VAL A 30 0.44 -6.15 5.85
N LEU A 31 0.66 -7.06 4.88
CA LEU A 31 0.01 -6.97 3.57
C LEU A 31 -1.48 -7.30 3.64
N ASP A 32 -1.84 -8.34 4.39
CA ASP A 32 -3.22 -8.81 4.60
C ASP A 32 -4.10 -7.70 5.20
N SER A 33 -3.54 -6.98 6.17
CA SER A 33 -4.25 -5.90 6.88
C SER A 33 -4.50 -4.65 6.03
N ALA A 34 -3.70 -4.43 4.98
CA ALA A 34 -3.78 -3.21 4.18
C ALA A 34 -4.92 -3.23 3.15
N GLN A 35 -5.37 -4.41 2.70
CA GLN A 35 -6.35 -4.51 1.60
C GLN A 35 -7.75 -4.94 2.07
N ASP A 36 -7.88 -5.58 3.24
CA ASP A 36 -9.12 -6.25 3.69
C ASP A 36 -10.05 -5.44 4.61
N GLN A 37 -9.77 -4.17 4.90
CA GLN A 37 -10.67 -3.34 5.72
C GLN A 37 -11.88 -2.83 4.91
N VAL A 38 -12.72 -3.75 4.43
CA VAL A 38 -14.10 -3.48 3.99
C VAL A 38 -15.01 -3.76 5.18
N GLN A 39 -15.47 -2.70 5.86
CA GLN A 39 -16.45 -2.78 6.94
C GLN A 39 -17.76 -3.40 6.42
N SER A 40 -17.95 -4.70 6.63
CA SER A 40 -19.19 -5.40 6.30
C SER A 40 -20.30 -4.99 7.27
N GLY A 41 -21.34 -4.38 6.69
CA GLY A 41 -22.70 -4.12 7.18
C GLY A 41 -23.02 -4.33 8.66
N GLN A 42 -23.28 -3.22 9.37
CA GLN A 42 -24.00 -3.23 10.64
C GLN A 42 -25.30 -2.43 10.48
N SER A 43 -26.38 -3.13 10.12
CA SER A 43 -27.74 -2.61 10.06
C SER A 43 -28.23 -2.28 11.47
N THR A 44 -28.37 -1.00 11.78
CA THR A 44 -28.95 -0.48 13.03
C THR A 44 -30.33 0.13 12.73
N PRO A 45 -31.37 -0.07 13.56
CA PRO A 45 -32.72 0.45 13.30
C PRO A 45 -32.80 1.98 13.19
N GLU A 46 -33.60 2.43 12.23
CA GLU A 46 -33.85 3.82 11.82
C GLU A 46 -34.37 4.68 13.00
N THR A 47 -33.56 5.63 13.47
CA THR A 47 -33.95 6.68 14.42
C THR A 47 -34.18 7.97 13.60
N PRO A 48 -35.19 8.81 13.91
CA PRO A 48 -35.51 9.99 13.12
C PRO A 48 -34.30 10.91 12.98
N ILE A 49 -33.98 11.28 11.74
CA ILE A 49 -32.84 12.11 11.37
C ILE A 49 -33.15 13.54 11.81
N THR A 50 -32.73 13.92 13.02
CA THR A 50 -32.56 15.34 13.37
C THR A 50 -31.39 15.86 12.56
N GLU A 51 -31.69 16.71 11.58
CA GLU A 51 -30.73 17.38 10.69
C GLU A 51 -29.71 18.16 11.54
N PRO A 52 -28.42 17.78 11.58
CA PRO A 52 -27.43 18.57 12.28
C PRO A 52 -27.23 19.87 11.53
N ALA A 53 -27.30 20.99 12.26
CA ALA A 53 -26.97 22.31 11.74
C ALA A 53 -25.61 22.26 11.00
N SER A 54 -25.61 22.80 9.78
CA SER A 54 -24.43 22.91 8.91
C SER A 54 -23.29 23.62 9.65
N VAL A 55 -22.35 22.84 10.18
CA VAL A 55 -20.95 23.28 10.25
C VAL A 55 -20.53 23.51 8.81
N ALA A 56 -20.02 24.71 8.50
CA ALA A 56 -19.40 24.97 7.21
C ALA A 56 -18.37 23.87 6.96
N ALA A 57 -18.69 22.94 6.06
CA ALA A 57 -17.82 21.81 5.78
C ALA A 57 -16.50 22.40 5.28
N SER A 58 -15.41 22.08 5.96
CA SER A 58 -14.08 22.29 5.40
C SER A 58 -14.09 21.66 4.01
N SER A 59 -13.45 22.31 3.03
CA SER A 59 -13.28 21.67 1.72
C SER A 59 -12.82 20.22 1.93
N PRO A 60 -13.42 19.23 1.23
CA PRO A 60 -13.00 17.83 1.37
C PRO A 60 -11.54 17.62 0.95
N CYS A 61 -10.94 18.63 0.32
CA CYS A 61 -9.57 18.68 -0.14
C CYS A 61 -8.67 19.41 0.86
N GLY A 62 -7.38 19.04 0.87
CA GLY A 62 -6.35 19.80 1.58
C GLY A 62 -6.09 21.18 0.96
N THR A 63 -5.16 21.93 1.57
CA THR A 63 -4.74 23.25 1.10
C THR A 63 -3.70 23.20 -0.03
N GLN A 64 -3.12 22.04 -0.30
CA GLN A 64 -2.09 21.82 -1.30
C GLN A 64 -2.67 21.11 -2.53
N PRO A 65 -2.22 21.46 -3.75
CA PRO A 65 -2.57 20.69 -4.96
C PRO A 65 -2.15 19.22 -4.81
N MET A 66 -3.06 18.32 -5.17
CA MET A 66 -2.84 16.89 -5.13
C MET A 66 -2.21 16.41 -6.42
N THR A 67 -1.23 15.52 -6.30
CA THR A 67 -0.69 14.80 -7.46
C THR A 67 -1.10 13.33 -7.40
N ILE A 68 -1.53 12.80 -8.54
CA ILE A 68 -2.00 11.43 -8.71
C ILE A 68 -1.03 10.67 -9.60
N ALA A 69 -0.49 9.56 -9.12
CA ALA A 69 0.39 8.71 -9.91
C ALA A 69 -0.39 8.01 -11.03
N ARG A 70 0.11 8.12 -12.26
CA ARG A 70 -0.30 7.30 -13.39
C ARG A 70 0.82 6.36 -13.78
N MET A 71 0.58 5.07 -13.55
CA MET A 71 1.51 4.03 -13.94
C MET A 71 1.49 3.81 -15.46
N SER A 72 2.48 3.09 -15.98
CA SER A 72 2.65 2.90 -17.42
C SER A 72 1.65 1.94 -18.06
N TRP A 73 0.88 1.18 -17.27
CA TRP A 73 -0.08 0.21 -17.79
C TRP A 73 -1.49 0.83 -17.99
N PRO A 74 -2.30 0.31 -18.94
CA PRO A 74 -3.54 0.97 -19.35
C PRO A 74 -4.59 1.13 -18.25
N SER A 75 -4.81 0.12 -17.40
CA SER A 75 -5.81 0.20 -16.33
C SER A 75 -5.49 1.32 -15.34
N ALA A 76 -4.22 1.48 -14.94
CA ALA A 76 -3.81 2.55 -14.06
C ALA A 76 -3.98 3.94 -14.70
N ALA A 77 -3.81 4.05 -16.01
CA ALA A 77 -4.11 5.29 -16.72
C ALA A 77 -5.60 5.65 -16.63
N VAL A 78 -6.49 4.69 -16.87
CA VAL A 78 -7.94 4.90 -16.78
C VAL A 78 -8.33 5.30 -15.35
N VAL A 79 -7.90 4.54 -14.34
CA VAL A 79 -8.29 4.79 -12.94
C VAL A 79 -7.71 6.12 -12.43
N ALA A 80 -6.50 6.52 -12.83
CA ALA A 80 -5.92 7.82 -12.47
C ALA A 80 -6.68 9.01 -13.06
N GLU A 81 -7.13 8.91 -14.32
CA GLU A 81 -7.94 9.93 -14.97
C GLU A 81 -9.34 10.03 -14.33
N ILE A 82 -9.95 8.89 -13.98
CA ILE A 82 -11.23 8.87 -13.25
C ILE A 82 -11.10 9.59 -11.90
N HIS A 83 -10.08 9.25 -11.10
CA HIS A 83 -9.84 9.88 -9.81
C HIS A 83 -9.64 11.40 -9.95
N THR A 84 -8.84 11.82 -10.93
CA THR A 84 -8.57 13.24 -11.16
C THR A 84 -9.84 14.00 -11.57
N ARG A 85 -10.68 13.40 -12.43
CA ARG A 85 -11.97 13.99 -12.82
C ARG A 85 -12.92 14.13 -11.63
N ILE A 86 -13.10 13.08 -10.83
CA ILE A 86 -13.98 13.12 -9.65
C ILE A 86 -13.49 14.18 -8.65
N LEU A 87 -12.19 14.17 -8.34
CA LEU A 87 -11.61 15.14 -7.41
C LEU A 87 -11.81 16.58 -7.90
N ASN A 88 -11.61 16.85 -9.19
CA ASN A 88 -11.71 18.20 -9.74
C ASN A 88 -13.16 18.65 -9.96
N GLN A 89 -14.01 17.79 -10.51
CA GLN A 89 -15.36 18.16 -10.96
C GLN A 89 -16.41 18.04 -9.86
N GLU A 90 -16.33 16.99 -9.03
CA GLU A 90 -17.35 16.69 -8.02
C GLU A 90 -16.95 17.20 -6.64
N LEU A 91 -15.64 17.22 -6.34
CA LEU A 91 -15.12 17.61 -5.02
C LEU A 91 -14.43 18.98 -5.00
N GLY A 92 -14.24 19.61 -6.17
CA GLY A 92 -13.61 20.93 -6.28
C GLY A 92 -12.13 20.97 -5.85
N CYS A 93 -11.46 19.82 -5.80
CA CYS A 93 -10.03 19.74 -5.48
C CYS A 93 -9.17 20.23 -6.65
N GLN A 94 -7.92 20.59 -6.35
CA GLN A 94 -6.89 20.80 -7.37
C GLN A 94 -6.05 19.53 -7.48
N ALA A 95 -6.42 18.62 -8.38
CA ALA A 95 -5.69 17.38 -8.64
C ALA A 95 -5.12 17.37 -10.06
N ARG A 96 -3.90 16.85 -10.19
CA ARG A 96 -3.25 16.60 -11.49
C ARG A 96 -2.58 15.25 -11.54
N VAL A 97 -2.63 14.61 -12.70
CA VAL A 97 -1.92 13.35 -12.96
C VAL A 97 -0.44 13.62 -13.19
N ILE A 98 0.43 12.77 -12.65
CA ILE A 98 1.87 12.71 -12.94
C ILE A 98 2.27 11.31 -13.38
N PRO A 99 3.28 11.16 -14.26
CA PRO A 99 3.84 9.85 -14.56
C PRO A 99 4.41 9.19 -13.30
N GLY A 100 4.27 7.86 -13.20
CA GLY A 100 4.86 7.07 -12.12
C GLY A 100 5.28 5.67 -12.58
N ASP A 101 6.20 5.07 -11.83
CA ASP A 101 6.50 3.64 -11.81
C ASP A 101 6.35 3.09 -10.39
N LEU A 102 6.20 1.78 -10.23
CA LEU A 102 5.94 1.16 -8.92
C LEU A 102 6.97 1.56 -7.85
N ALA A 103 8.26 1.38 -8.14
CA ALA A 103 9.30 1.50 -7.13
C ALA A 103 9.54 2.97 -6.77
N ALA A 104 9.72 3.84 -7.78
CA ALA A 104 9.98 5.25 -7.50
C ALA A 104 8.78 5.94 -6.86
N THR A 105 7.55 5.61 -7.29
CA THR A 105 6.33 6.16 -6.68
C THR A 105 6.23 5.76 -5.21
N ALA A 106 6.41 4.48 -4.87
CA ALA A 106 6.33 4.04 -3.48
C ALA A 106 7.44 4.64 -2.61
N SER A 107 8.66 4.72 -3.13
CA SER A 107 9.77 5.38 -2.43
C SER A 107 9.52 6.88 -2.22
N SER A 108 9.03 7.60 -3.23
CA SER A 108 8.76 9.04 -3.12
C SER A 108 7.58 9.31 -2.19
N MET A 109 6.53 8.48 -2.23
CA MET A 109 5.40 8.56 -1.30
C MET A 109 5.90 8.37 0.14
N GLY A 110 6.73 7.35 0.38
CA GLY A 110 7.27 7.06 1.72
C GLY A 110 8.27 8.09 2.25
N SER A 111 8.90 8.89 1.40
CA SER A 111 9.94 9.85 1.80
C SER A 111 9.52 11.32 1.75
N THR A 112 8.64 11.68 0.81
CA THR A 112 8.23 13.07 0.54
C THR A 112 6.72 13.27 0.63
N GLY A 113 5.95 12.20 0.78
CA GLY A 113 4.48 12.26 0.73
C GLY A 113 3.93 12.55 -0.66
N GLN A 114 4.75 12.46 -1.72
CA GLN A 114 4.36 12.71 -3.09
C GLN A 114 4.65 11.50 -3.98
N PRO A 115 3.78 11.13 -4.94
CA PRO A 115 2.45 11.69 -5.14
C PRO A 115 1.51 11.45 -3.95
N ALA A 116 0.46 12.26 -3.83
CA ALA A 116 -0.49 12.13 -2.72
C ALA A 116 -1.35 10.86 -2.84
N VAL A 117 -1.60 10.39 -4.07
CA VAL A 117 -2.43 9.22 -4.35
C VAL A 117 -1.82 8.39 -5.47
N ALA A 118 -1.83 7.07 -5.31
CA ALA A 118 -1.54 6.10 -6.38
C ALA A 118 -2.76 5.17 -6.55
N PRO A 119 -3.71 5.48 -7.45
CA PRO A 119 -5.02 4.82 -7.50
C PRO A 119 -4.98 3.34 -7.85
N GLU A 120 -3.93 2.87 -8.51
CA GLU A 120 -3.69 1.47 -8.76
C GLU A 120 -2.22 1.15 -8.48
N MET A 121 -1.97 0.40 -7.40
CA MET A 121 -0.63 0.03 -6.98
C MET A 121 -0.55 -1.45 -6.62
N TRP A 122 0.33 -2.17 -7.31
CA TRP A 122 0.57 -3.59 -7.08
C TRP A 122 1.67 -3.77 -6.03
N VAL A 123 1.32 -3.46 -4.78
CA VAL A 123 2.25 -3.36 -3.64
C VAL A 123 3.04 -4.65 -3.37
N THR A 124 2.51 -5.81 -3.79
CA THR A 124 3.18 -7.11 -3.67
C THR A 124 4.49 -7.18 -4.47
N ARG A 125 4.62 -6.40 -5.56
CA ARG A 125 5.85 -6.32 -6.36
C ARG A 125 6.94 -5.45 -5.72
N ILE A 126 6.59 -4.69 -4.68
CA ILE A 126 7.45 -3.70 -4.01
C ILE A 126 7.29 -3.79 -2.48
N ALA A 127 6.98 -4.99 -1.97
CA ALA A 127 6.53 -5.19 -0.58
C ALA A 127 7.50 -4.63 0.47
N ALA A 128 8.81 -4.76 0.26
CA ALA A 128 9.81 -4.23 1.19
C ALA A 128 9.72 -2.69 1.32
N VAL A 129 9.57 -1.97 0.21
CA VAL A 129 9.45 -0.50 0.20
C VAL A 129 8.09 -0.08 0.77
N TRP A 130 7.02 -0.76 0.33
CA TRP A 130 5.66 -0.47 0.77
C TRP A 130 5.49 -0.68 2.28
N ASN A 131 5.87 -1.84 2.80
CA ASN A 131 5.74 -2.16 4.22
C ASN A 131 6.58 -1.22 5.08
N GLY A 132 7.78 -0.85 4.65
CA GLY A 132 8.58 0.15 5.36
C GLY A 132 7.90 1.52 5.43
N ALA A 133 7.27 1.95 4.33
CA ALA A 133 6.53 3.22 4.31
C ALA A 133 5.22 3.17 5.13
N VAL A 134 4.55 2.01 5.19
CA VAL A 134 3.37 1.80 6.05
C VAL A 134 3.76 1.83 7.53
N GLU A 135 4.82 1.12 7.91
CA GLU A 135 5.33 1.10 9.29
C GLU A 135 5.77 2.49 9.75
N ALA A 136 6.40 3.25 8.85
CA ALA A 136 6.75 4.66 9.08
C ALA A 136 5.53 5.60 9.09
N GLN A 137 4.32 5.09 8.86
CA GLN A 137 3.06 5.84 8.77
C GLN A 137 3.06 6.92 7.67
N MET A 138 3.91 6.76 6.66
CA MET A 138 4.03 7.70 5.54
C MET A 138 3.05 7.39 4.43
N VAL A 139 2.63 6.13 4.29
CA VAL A 139 1.60 5.70 3.35
C VAL A 139 0.58 4.81 4.04
N ARG A 140 -0.62 4.75 3.47
CA ARG A 140 -1.66 3.79 3.85
C ARG A 140 -2.40 3.33 2.61
N SER A 141 -2.87 2.09 2.63
CA SER A 141 -3.87 1.63 1.69
C SER A 141 -5.24 2.18 2.10
N VAL A 142 -6.02 2.66 1.13
CA VAL A 142 -7.32 3.30 1.38
C VAL A 142 -8.47 2.40 0.92
N ALA A 143 -8.32 1.77 -0.23
CA ALA A 143 -9.28 0.83 -0.81
C ALA A 143 -8.59 0.01 -1.92
N PRO A 144 -9.09 -1.19 -2.24
CA PRO A 144 -8.70 -1.87 -3.47
C PRO A 144 -9.17 -1.08 -4.69
N ALA A 145 -8.33 -1.03 -5.74
CA ALA A 145 -8.65 -0.33 -6.99
C ALA A 145 -9.75 -1.03 -7.80
N PHE A 146 -9.86 -2.35 -7.65
CA PHE A 146 -10.81 -3.21 -8.32
C PHE A 146 -11.50 -4.09 -7.28
N ALA A 147 -12.76 -4.45 -7.52
CA ALA A 147 -13.51 -5.34 -6.63
C ALA A 147 -12.89 -6.74 -6.58
N ASP A 148 -12.37 -7.20 -7.72
CA ASP A 148 -11.68 -8.48 -7.87
C ASP A 148 -10.24 -8.26 -8.32
N THR A 149 -9.39 -9.26 -8.08
CA THR A 149 -7.96 -9.21 -8.45
C THR A 149 -7.68 -9.55 -9.91
N THR A 150 -8.72 -9.95 -10.65
CA THR A 150 -8.65 -10.25 -12.09
C THR A 150 -9.71 -9.45 -12.83
N VAL A 151 -9.30 -8.87 -13.96
CA VAL A 151 -10.20 -8.19 -14.89
C VAL A 151 -10.26 -9.07 -16.14
N GLU A 152 -11.33 -9.83 -16.28
CA GLU A 152 -11.61 -10.69 -17.45
C GLU A 152 -12.32 -9.89 -18.56
#